data_AF-A0A2N5VZX5-F1
#
_entry.id   AF-A0A2N5VZX5-F1
#
_cell.length_a   1.000
_cell.length_b   1.000
_cell.length_c   1.000
_cell.angle_alpha   90.00
_cell.angle_beta   90.00
_cell.angle_gamma   90.00
#
_symmetry.space_group_name_H-M   'P 1'
#
loop_
_entity.id
_entity.type
_entity.pdbx_description
1 polymer ?
#
loop_
_entity_poly.entity_id
_entity_poly.type
_entity_poly.pdbx_seq_one_letter_code
_entity_poly.pdbx_strand_id
1 'polypeptide(L)'
;MEGDGPTGALVLPKYLELKELLEEKIKTARQTKAPLYPFYTAMLKQVQKYLDEAMECETLILATIVHPCFCLHIFELGFGVNSVESKRCLELLKSHFKTYQDLHETLEKETSDAIQAIPDPSDKCKNSRLMSCLESCVTKNLTSVTDEIGKYLKIKLNSKEFKS
;
A
#
# COMPACT_ATOMS: atom_id res chain seq x y z
N MET A 1 0.17 5.12 18.42
CA MET A 1 0.75 5.31 17.07
C MET A 1 1.38 6.70 17.04
N GLU A 2 2.37 6.95 17.91
CA GLU A 2 3.03 8.25 18.11
C GLU A 2 4.54 8.04 18.00
N GLY A 3 5.01 7.63 16.82
CA GLY A 3 6.43 7.46 16.55
C GLY A 3 6.78 8.16 15.26
N ASP A 4 7.88 8.92 15.26
CA ASP A 4 8.40 9.72 14.14
C ASP A 4 8.85 8.90 12.91
N GLY A 5 8.50 7.62 12.84
CA GLY A 5 8.69 6.76 11.67
C GLY A 5 7.47 6.72 10.74
N PRO A 6 7.60 6.19 9.52
CA PRO A 6 6.48 6.00 8.59
C PRO A 6 5.54 4.88 9.08
N THR A 7 4.83 5.16 10.17
CA THR A 7 3.97 4.22 10.88
C THR A 7 2.59 4.10 10.23
N GLY A 8 2.23 5.04 9.34
CA GLY A 8 0.94 5.07 8.64
C GLY A 8 0.61 3.76 7.91
N ALA A 9 1.60 3.13 7.28
CA ALA A 9 1.41 1.86 6.57
C ALA A 9 1.02 0.68 7.50
N LEU A 10 1.33 0.77 8.80
CA LEU A 10 1.05 -0.27 9.80
C LEU A 10 -0.31 -0.09 10.48
N VAL A 11 -1.00 1.03 10.27
CA VAL A 11 -2.26 1.35 10.94
C VAL A 11 -3.33 0.30 10.65
N LEU A 12 -3.61 0.05 9.36
CA LEU A 12 -4.61 -0.90 8.91
C LEU A 12 -4.27 -2.35 9.30
N PRO A 13 -3.05 -2.87 9.05
CA PRO A 13 -2.65 -4.19 9.53
C PRO A 13 -2.85 -4.38 11.05
N LYS A 14 -2.52 -3.37 11.85
CA LYS A 14 -2.64 -3.46 13.32
C LYS A 14 -4.09 -3.48 13.80
N TYR A 15 -4.98 -2.73 13.15
CA TYR A 15 -6.40 -2.82 13.48
C TYR A 15 -7.01 -4.17 13.10
N LEU A 16 -6.62 -4.75 11.96
CA LEU A 16 -7.05 -6.08 11.54
C LEU A 16 -6.57 -7.17 12.51
N GLU A 17 -5.27 -7.15 12.87
CA GLU A 17 -4.69 -8.07 13.86
C GLU A 17 -5.40 -7.97 15.23
N LEU A 18 -5.64 -6.74 15.70
CA LEU A 18 -6.31 -6.51 16.98
C LEU A 18 -7.78 -6.97 16.95
N LYS A 19 -8.46 -6.79 15.83
CA LYS A 19 -9.83 -7.27 15.61
C LYS A 19 -9.88 -8.80 15.74
N GLU A 20 -9.01 -9.52 15.05
CA GLU A 20 -8.92 -10.99 15.12
C GLU A 20 -8.65 -11.46 16.56
N LEU A 21 -7.65 -10.88 17.22
CA LEU A 21 -7.31 -11.22 18.62
C LEU A 21 -8.49 -11.00 19.58
N LEU A 22 -9.25 -9.91 19.40
CA LEU A 22 -10.42 -9.63 20.22
C LEU A 22 -11.57 -10.60 19.94
N GLU A 23 -11.80 -10.96 18.68
CA GLU A 23 -12.79 -11.99 18.31
C GLU A 23 -12.47 -13.34 18.95
N GLU A 24 -11.20 -13.75 18.98
CA GLU A 24 -10.76 -14.97 19.67
C GLU A 24 -11.00 -14.88 21.18
N LYS A 25 -10.57 -13.77 21.82
CA LYS A 25 -10.79 -13.54 23.25
C LYS A 25 -12.27 -13.56 23.62
N ILE A 26 -13.14 -13.02 22.77
CA ILE A 26 -14.60 -13.05 22.96
C ILE A 26 -15.12 -14.49 22.87
N LYS A 27 -14.68 -15.28 21.88
CA LYS A 27 -15.06 -16.70 21.75
C LYS A 27 -14.69 -17.47 23.01
N THR A 28 -13.45 -17.34 23.48
CA THR A 28 -12.97 -18.00 24.71
C THR A 28 -13.72 -17.52 25.94
N ALA A 29 -13.88 -16.20 26.13
CA ALA A 29 -14.58 -15.63 27.28
C ALA A 29 -16.05 -16.05 27.34
N ARG A 30 -16.71 -16.22 26.19
CA ARG A 30 -18.09 -16.73 26.11
C ARG A 30 -18.17 -18.19 26.56
N GLN A 31 -17.22 -19.02 26.14
CA GLN A 31 -17.16 -20.44 26.51
C GLN A 31 -16.87 -20.64 28.00
N THR A 32 -15.93 -19.86 28.56
CA THR A 32 -15.51 -19.97 29.97
C THR A 32 -16.35 -19.13 30.93
N LYS A 33 -17.35 -18.38 30.42
CA LYS A 33 -18.15 -17.39 31.18
C LYS A 33 -17.26 -16.40 31.95
N ALA A 34 -16.15 -15.98 31.33
CA ALA A 34 -15.20 -15.07 31.95
C ALA A 34 -15.85 -13.68 32.17
N PRO A 35 -15.64 -13.04 33.34
CA PRO A 35 -16.18 -11.71 33.64
C PRO A 35 -15.76 -10.60 32.66
N LEU A 36 -14.69 -10.84 31.90
CA LEU A 36 -14.10 -9.86 30.98
C LEU A 36 -14.79 -9.84 29.59
N TYR A 37 -15.73 -10.74 29.32
CA TYR A 37 -16.52 -10.76 28.08
C TYR A 37 -17.09 -9.40 27.64
N PRO A 38 -17.76 -8.60 28.51
CA PRO A 38 -18.29 -7.29 28.12
C PRO A 38 -17.18 -6.31 27.74
N PHE A 39 -16.00 -6.39 28.37
CA PHE A 39 -14.86 -5.52 28.03
C PHE A 39 -14.32 -5.82 26.64
N TYR A 40 -14.09 -7.09 26.31
CA TYR A 40 -13.62 -7.45 24.98
C TYR A 40 -14.62 -7.06 23.88
N THR A 41 -15.92 -7.18 24.17
CA THR A 41 -16.97 -6.77 23.24
C THR A 41 -16.96 -5.25 23.01
N ALA A 42 -16.79 -4.46 24.07
CA ALA A 42 -16.68 -3.00 23.95
C ALA A 42 -15.42 -2.57 23.20
N MET A 43 -14.27 -3.23 23.46
CA MET A 43 -13.03 -3.00 22.74
C MET A 43 -13.17 -3.32 21.25
N LEU A 44 -13.80 -4.45 20.90
CA LEU A 44 -14.02 -4.84 19.51
C LEU A 44 -14.85 -3.78 18.76
N LYS A 45 -15.90 -3.26 19.40
CA LYS A 45 -16.72 -2.19 18.83
C LYS A 45 -15.88 -0.93 18.54
N GLN A 46 -14.99 -0.56 19.46
CA GLN A 46 -14.13 0.61 19.27
C GLN A 46 -13.08 0.39 18.19
N VAL A 47 -12.50 -0.81 18.11
CA VAL A 47 -11.55 -1.20 17.06
C VAL A 47 -12.22 -1.19 15.69
N GLN A 48 -13.44 -1.71 15.57
CA GLN A 48 -14.18 -1.67 14.31
C GLN A 48 -14.41 -0.22 13.86
N LYS A 49 -14.84 0.66 14.78
CA LYS A 49 -15.03 2.09 14.48
C LYS A 49 -13.76 2.73 13.92
N TYR A 50 -12.60 2.50 14.56
CA TYR A 50 -11.35 3.08 14.08
C TYR A 50 -10.84 2.43 12.79
N LEU A 51 -11.10 1.14 12.59
CA LEU A 51 -10.81 0.48 11.32
C LEU A 51 -11.64 1.10 10.20
N ASP A 52 -12.93 1.34 10.42
CA ASP A 52 -13.81 1.99 9.45
C ASP A 52 -13.32 3.42 9.14
N GLU A 53 -12.96 4.21 10.16
CA GLU A 53 -12.36 5.55 9.98
C GLU A 53 -11.04 5.50 9.19
N ALA A 54 -10.18 4.51 9.46
CA ALA A 54 -8.92 4.34 8.74
C ALA A 54 -9.14 3.91 7.28
N MET A 55 -10.19 3.11 7.00
CA MET A 55 -10.59 2.72 5.65
C MET A 55 -11.19 3.86 4.83
N GLU A 56 -11.56 4.98 5.45
CA GLU A 56 -11.92 6.21 4.72
C GLU A 56 -10.70 7.08 4.39
N CYS A 57 -9.53 6.78 4.94
CA CYS A 57 -8.31 7.54 4.65
C CYS A 57 -7.52 6.90 3.49
N GLU A 58 -7.67 7.47 2.28
CA GLU A 58 -6.96 7.02 1.08
C GLU A 58 -5.44 6.99 1.25
N THR A 59 -4.87 7.96 1.98
CA THR A 59 -3.42 8.00 2.25
C THR A 59 -2.96 6.80 3.07
N LEU A 60 -3.74 6.36 4.06
CA LEU A 60 -3.42 5.16 4.83
C LEU A 60 -3.53 3.90 3.97
N ILE A 61 -4.59 3.81 3.16
CA ILE A 61 -4.77 2.70 2.22
C ILE A 61 -3.58 2.61 1.28
N LEU A 62 -3.22 3.70 0.61
CA LEU A 62 -2.10 3.73 -0.33
C LEU A 62 -0.78 3.44 0.37
N ALA A 63 -0.52 4.02 1.54
CA ALA A 63 0.68 3.75 2.33
C ALA A 63 0.82 2.25 2.68
N THR A 64 -0.28 1.60 3.03
CA THR A 64 -0.30 0.15 3.29
C THR A 64 -0.10 -0.67 2.01
N ILE A 65 -0.70 -0.27 0.88
CA ILE A 65 -0.56 -0.98 -0.40
C ILE A 65 0.87 -0.88 -0.98
N VAL A 66 1.54 0.25 -0.84
CA VAL A 66 2.93 0.41 -1.34
C VAL A 66 3.95 -0.26 -0.43
N HIS A 67 3.54 -0.68 0.76
CA HIS A 67 4.43 -1.34 1.70
C HIS A 67 4.72 -2.79 1.25
N PRO A 68 6.00 -3.15 1.04
CA PRO A 68 6.39 -4.40 0.37
C PRO A 68 5.99 -5.68 1.13
N CYS A 69 5.68 -5.58 2.42
CA CYS A 69 5.23 -6.73 3.21
C CYS A 69 3.73 -7.03 3.06
N PHE A 70 2.89 -6.02 2.85
CA PHE A 70 1.44 -6.16 2.93
C PHE A 70 0.81 -6.14 1.54
N CYS A 71 1.18 -5.15 0.73
CA CYS A 71 0.56 -4.88 -0.55
C CYS A 71 -0.98 -4.89 -0.46
N LEU A 72 -1.66 -5.31 -1.53
CA LEU A 72 -3.11 -5.50 -1.51
C LEU A 72 -3.56 -6.69 -0.65
N HIS A 73 -2.63 -7.60 -0.35
CA HIS A 73 -2.94 -8.89 0.26
C HIS A 73 -3.49 -8.77 1.67
N ILE A 74 -3.05 -7.77 2.44
CA ILE A 74 -3.59 -7.54 3.79
C ILE A 74 -5.10 -7.24 3.77
N PHE A 75 -5.60 -6.57 2.73
CA PHE A 75 -7.02 -6.30 2.56
C PHE A 75 -7.77 -7.57 2.15
N GLU A 76 -7.18 -8.38 1.28
CA GLU A 76 -7.75 -9.67 0.90
C GLU A 76 -7.83 -10.65 2.08
N LEU A 77 -6.84 -10.64 2.97
CA LEU A 77 -6.84 -11.44 4.21
C LEU A 77 -7.89 -10.93 5.20
N GLY A 78 -7.91 -9.61 5.46
CA GLY A 78 -8.76 -9.02 6.48
C GLY A 78 -10.25 -8.93 6.10
N PHE A 79 -10.55 -8.67 4.83
CA PHE A 79 -11.91 -8.45 4.33
C PHE A 79 -12.39 -9.53 3.35
N GLY A 80 -11.46 -10.25 2.70
CA GLY A 80 -11.75 -11.27 1.70
C GLY A 80 -11.43 -10.79 0.27
N VAL A 81 -10.96 -11.71 -0.58
CA VAL A 81 -10.46 -11.43 -1.95
C VAL A 81 -11.45 -10.65 -2.83
N ASN A 82 -12.76 -10.90 -2.68
CA ASN A 82 -13.80 -10.27 -3.50
C ASN A 82 -14.66 -9.26 -2.72
N SER A 83 -14.19 -8.86 -1.54
CA SER A 83 -14.86 -7.86 -0.69
C SER A 83 -14.94 -6.51 -1.39
N VAL A 84 -15.87 -5.68 -0.91
CA VAL A 84 -16.05 -4.32 -1.44
C VAL A 84 -14.80 -3.49 -1.14
N GLU A 85 -14.21 -3.71 0.03
CA GLU A 85 -13.01 -3.08 0.55
C GLU A 85 -11.79 -3.42 -0.31
N SER A 86 -11.52 -4.70 -0.58
CA SER A 86 -10.40 -5.12 -1.42
C SER A 86 -10.52 -4.58 -2.85
N LYS A 87 -11.73 -4.57 -3.42
CA LYS A 87 -11.99 -4.00 -4.75
C LYS A 87 -11.77 -2.49 -4.77
N ARG A 88 -12.29 -1.76 -3.77
CA ARG A 88 -12.07 -0.32 -3.59
C ARG A 88 -10.58 0.00 -3.52
N CYS A 89 -9.81 -0.73 -2.72
CA CYS A 89 -8.36 -0.55 -2.59
C CYS A 89 -7.63 -0.76 -3.93
N LEU A 90 -8.02 -1.80 -4.69
CA LEU A 90 -7.45 -2.07 -6.01
C LEU A 90 -7.78 -0.97 -7.02
N GLU A 91 -9.03 -0.51 -7.04
CA GLU A 91 -9.48 0.56 -7.92
C GLU A 91 -8.78 1.89 -7.60
N LEU A 92 -8.64 2.22 -6.31
CA LEU A 92 -7.89 3.39 -5.83
C LEU A 92 -6.42 3.33 -6.27
N LEU A 93 -5.75 2.18 -6.13
CA LEU A 93 -4.37 2.03 -6.59
C LEU A 93 -4.27 2.28 -8.10
N LYS A 94 -5.19 1.69 -8.88
CA LYS A 94 -5.20 1.84 -10.35
C LYS A 94 -5.47 3.29 -10.77
N SER A 95 -6.39 3.98 -10.09
CA SER A 95 -6.72 5.38 -10.42
C SER A 95 -5.52 6.29 -10.18
N HIS A 96 -4.88 6.20 -9.00
CA HIS A 96 -3.68 6.99 -8.68
C HIS A 96 -2.53 6.69 -9.64
N PHE A 97 -2.36 5.42 -10.01
CA PHE A 97 -1.33 5.04 -10.95
C PHE A 97 -1.56 5.66 -12.33
N LYS A 98 -2.80 5.62 -12.82
CA LYS A 98 -3.17 6.25 -14.08
C LYS A 98 -2.94 7.77 -14.05
N THR A 99 -3.37 8.44 -12.97
CA THR A 99 -3.12 9.88 -12.80
C THR A 99 -1.63 10.22 -12.83
N TYR A 100 -0.79 9.38 -12.23
CA TYR A 100 0.66 9.55 -12.29
C TYR A 100 1.22 9.38 -13.71
N GLN A 101 0.74 8.38 -14.46
CA GLN A 101 1.12 8.20 -15.86
C GLN A 101 0.74 9.40 -16.72
N ASP A 102 -0.50 9.87 -16.60
CA ASP A 102 -1.00 11.02 -17.37
C ASP A 102 -0.17 12.30 -17.07
N LEU A 103 0.21 12.51 -15.81
CA LEU A 103 1.07 13.62 -15.40
C LEU A 103 2.48 13.49 -16.01
N HIS A 104 3.07 12.29 -15.96
CA HIS A 104 4.39 12.03 -16.51
C HIS A 104 4.45 12.26 -18.02
N GLU A 105 3.45 11.77 -18.76
CA GLU A 105 3.35 12.00 -20.21
C GLU A 105 3.21 13.49 -20.56
N THR A 106 2.57 14.28 -19.69
CA THR A 106 2.43 15.73 -19.88
C THR A 106 3.77 16.44 -19.66
N LEU A 107 4.50 16.07 -18.61
CA LEU A 107 5.83 16.62 -18.31
C LEU A 107 6.87 16.28 -19.38
N GLU A 108 6.81 15.08 -19.97
CA GLU A 108 7.69 14.67 -21.08
C GLU A 108 7.40 15.45 -22.38
N LYS A 109 6.13 15.80 -22.64
CA LYS A 109 5.76 16.64 -23.79
C LYS A 109 6.20 18.08 -23.61
N GLU A 110 6.02 18.65 -22.42
CA GLU A 110 6.46 20.02 -22.11
C GLU A 110 7.99 20.18 -22.14
N THR A 111 8.75 19.16 -21.72
CA THR A 111 10.22 19.17 -21.84
C THR A 111 10.70 19.01 -23.28
N SER A 112 9.95 18.31 -24.15
CA SER A 112 10.26 18.23 -25.58
C SER A 112 10.04 19.56 -26.32
N ASP A 113 8.99 20.30 -25.95
CA ASP A 113 8.62 21.57 -26.61
C ASP A 113 9.44 22.78 -26.11
N ALA A 114 10.05 22.70 -24.92
CA ALA A 114 10.86 23.76 -24.32
C ALA A 114 12.36 23.75 -24.71
N ILE A 115 12.85 22.75 -25.45
CA ILE A 115 14.24 22.74 -25.94
C ILE A 115 14.34 23.60 -27.21
N GLN A 116 14.35 24.93 -27.03
CA GLN A 116 15.13 25.77 -27.95
C GLN A 116 16.59 25.72 -27.50
N ALA A 117 17.45 25.25 -28.41
CA ALA A 117 18.86 24.99 -28.19
C ALA A 117 19.59 26.17 -27.51
N ILE A 118 19.98 25.98 -26.25
CA ILE A 118 20.99 26.81 -25.59
C ILE A 118 22.35 26.15 -25.86
N PRO A 119 23.37 26.88 -26.36
CA PRO A 119 24.71 26.31 -26.53
C PRO A 119 25.30 26.00 -25.16
N ASP A 120 25.74 24.75 -25.02
CA ASP A 120 26.23 24.12 -23.81
C ASP A 120 27.59 24.71 -23.36
N PRO A 121 27.73 25.23 -22.12
CA PRO A 121 29.02 25.45 -21.51
C PRO A 121 29.27 24.42 -20.40
N SER A 122 30.02 23.38 -20.76
CA SER A 122 31.02 22.69 -19.93
C SER A 122 30.57 22.08 -18.59
N ASP A 123 30.39 20.75 -18.60
CA ASP A 123 31.09 19.77 -17.76
C ASP A 123 31.48 20.15 -16.31
N LYS A 124 30.67 19.69 -15.34
CA LYS A 124 31.09 18.79 -14.23
C LYS A 124 29.95 18.56 -13.23
N CYS A 125 29.10 17.58 -13.52
CA CYS A 125 28.63 16.69 -12.45
C CYS A 125 28.56 15.30 -13.07
N LYS A 126 29.46 14.40 -12.66
CA LYS A 126 29.38 13.01 -13.11
C LYS A 126 28.10 12.44 -12.50
N ASN A 127 27.04 12.33 -13.29
CA ASN A 127 25.83 11.60 -12.93
C ASN A 127 26.31 10.26 -12.37
N SER A 128 26.04 10.00 -11.09
CA SER A 128 26.56 8.79 -10.44
C SER A 128 26.06 7.58 -11.23
N ARG A 129 26.86 6.50 -11.28
CA ARG A 129 26.48 5.25 -11.96
C ARG A 129 25.07 4.77 -11.54
N LEU A 130 24.65 5.11 -10.32
CA LEU A 130 23.31 4.86 -9.83
C LEU A 130 22.24 5.67 -10.58
N MET A 131 22.41 6.99 -10.73
CA MET A 131 21.43 7.83 -11.43
C MET A 131 21.32 7.46 -12.91
N SER A 132 22.43 7.18 -13.60
CA SER A 132 22.40 6.73 -14.99
C SER A 132 21.84 5.30 -15.16
N CYS A 133 22.01 4.42 -14.16
CA CYS A 133 21.32 3.14 -14.13
C CYS A 133 19.81 3.31 -13.90
N LEU A 134 19.39 4.21 -13.03
CA LEU A 134 17.98 4.48 -12.76
C LEU A 134 17.27 5.01 -14.01
N GLU A 135 17.86 5.98 -14.70
CA GLU A 135 17.36 6.51 -15.99
C GLU A 135 17.25 5.41 -17.06
N SER A 136 18.23 4.50 -17.13
CA SER A 136 18.18 3.34 -18.04
C SER A 136 17.14 2.29 -17.66
N CYS A 137 16.79 2.17 -16.38
CA CYS A 137 15.73 1.28 -15.91
C CYS A 137 14.34 1.86 -16.17
N VAL A 138 14.15 3.17 -15.94
CA VAL A 138 12.87 3.87 -16.17
C VAL A 138 12.47 3.81 -17.66
N THR A 139 13.41 4.02 -18.57
CA THR A 139 13.17 3.98 -20.02
C THR A 139 12.88 2.58 -20.58
N LYS A 140 13.29 1.51 -19.90
CA LYS A 140 13.07 0.12 -20.35
C LYS A 140 11.74 -0.48 -19.94
N ASN A 141 11.10 0.03 -18.88
CA ASN A 141 9.91 -0.57 -18.28
C ASN A 141 8.58 -0.02 -18.83
N LEU A 142 8.62 1.07 -19.60
CA LEU A 142 7.43 1.84 -20.00
C LEU A 142 6.45 1.08 -20.93
N THR A 143 6.87 -0.02 -21.58
CA THR A 143 6.01 -0.83 -22.45
C THR A 143 5.35 -2.03 -21.76
N SER A 144 5.63 -2.32 -20.47
CA SER A 144 5.14 -3.52 -19.75
C SER A 144 4.42 -3.28 -18.42
N VAL A 145 4.19 -2.01 -18.06
CA VAL A 145 3.81 -1.56 -16.71
C VAL A 145 2.54 -2.20 -16.12
N THR A 146 1.53 -2.51 -16.94
CA THR A 146 0.32 -3.23 -16.46
C THR A 146 0.64 -4.65 -15.99
N ASP A 147 1.64 -5.28 -16.60
CA ASP A 147 2.17 -6.58 -16.18
C ASP A 147 3.06 -6.44 -14.93
N GLU A 148 3.69 -5.28 -14.70
CA GLU A 148 4.54 -5.01 -13.52
C GLU A 148 3.76 -4.80 -12.23
N ILE A 149 2.62 -4.09 -12.26
CA ILE A 149 1.73 -4.01 -11.09
C ILE A 149 1.19 -5.40 -10.78
N GLY A 150 0.76 -6.14 -11.81
CA GLY A 150 0.36 -7.53 -11.68
C GLY A 150 1.46 -8.39 -11.07
N LYS A 151 2.73 -8.21 -11.48
CA LYS A 151 3.91 -8.88 -10.88
C LYS A 151 4.13 -8.45 -9.44
N TYR A 152 4.16 -7.15 -9.11
CA TYR A 152 4.32 -6.67 -7.73
C TYR A 152 3.26 -7.24 -6.80
N LEU A 153 2.00 -7.32 -7.27
CA LEU A 153 0.90 -7.93 -6.55
C LEU A 153 0.98 -9.48 -6.51
N LYS A 154 1.48 -10.15 -7.56
CA LYS A 154 1.59 -11.62 -7.66
C LYS A 154 2.85 -12.23 -7.05
N ILE A 155 3.95 -11.48 -6.90
CA ILE A 155 5.28 -11.99 -6.49
C ILE A 155 5.23 -12.73 -5.14
N LYS A 156 4.17 -12.55 -4.32
CA LYS A 156 4.01 -13.25 -3.05
C LYS A 156 2.92 -14.33 -2.97
N LEU A 157 2.24 -14.69 -4.08
CA LEU A 157 1.32 -15.85 -4.09
C LEU A 157 2.01 -17.20 -3.73
N ASN A 158 3.34 -17.22 -3.63
CA ASN A 158 4.15 -18.40 -3.27
C ASN A 158 4.69 -18.42 -1.82
N SER A 159 4.19 -17.60 -0.89
CA SER A 159 4.62 -17.70 0.52
C SER A 159 3.96 -18.89 1.23
N LYS A 160 4.48 -20.10 0.97
CA LYS A 160 4.29 -21.30 1.80
C LYS A 160 4.92 -21.17 3.21
N GLU A 161 5.40 -19.99 3.60
CA GLU A 161 6.15 -19.76 4.83
C GLU A 161 5.59 -18.60 5.65
N PHE A 162 4.40 -18.78 6.20
CA PHE A 162 4.03 -18.10 7.45
C PHE A 162 3.30 -19.14 8.33
N LYS A 163 4.09 -20.10 8.81
CA LYS A 163 3.79 -20.83 10.05
C LYS A 163 4.79 -20.35 11.08
N SER A 164 4.31 -19.65 12.10
CA SER A 164 4.95 -19.57 13.40
C SER A 164 3.94 -19.97 14.47
#